data_AF-A0A3D4QRH1-F1
#
_entry.id   AF-A0A3D4QRH1-F1
#
_cell.length_a   1.000
_cell.length_b   1.000
_cell.length_c   1.000
_cell.angle_alpha   90.00
_cell.angle_beta   90.00
_cell.angle_gamma   90.00
#
_symmetry.space_group_name_H-M   'P 1'
#
loop_
_entity.id
_entity.type
_entity.pdbx_description
1 polymer ?
#
loop_
_entity_poly.entity_id
_entity_poly.type
_entity_poly.pdbx_seq_one_letter_code
_entity_poly.pdbx_strand_id
1 'polypeptide(L)'
;MFTGIIWLISEHNIFCLNNKNQGLSKLLILFLGWNSLDLLIAVKEYAINMQKFEQLKQFVDEMAAEHKTAVSNKNTGSLRKIKIGARVRAPKLEEDNKVLAKAYKSTNEEVKAKGNIIPAAEWLLDNYYILEEQFKEIQYTVKNEFYMELPVLTEGKFSGYPRVYGAAAGMAEYFDGLIDEETLISFLETYQQQIHLTSKELWVFPVMLRICLLERIKDIAIYISDTIQLRKQAEQWAVKLLQS
;
A
#
# COMPACT_ATOMS: atom_id res chain seq x y z
N MET A 1 -27.85 17.87 7.73
CA MET A 1 -27.73 18.79 8.87
C MET A 1 -27.92 17.95 10.15
N PHE A 2 -26.88 17.26 10.57
CA PHE A 2 -26.74 16.48 11.82
C PHE A 2 -25.21 16.39 12.05
N THR A 3 -24.69 17.16 13.01
CA THR A 3 -24.18 16.78 14.34
C THR A 3 -22.71 16.39 14.36
N GLY A 4 -21.91 17.23 15.04
CA GLY A 4 -20.51 16.99 15.34
C GLY A 4 -19.87 18.14 16.13
N ILE A 5 -20.60 18.70 17.11
CA ILE A 5 -19.99 19.57 18.12
C ILE A 5 -19.59 18.65 19.27
N ILE A 6 -18.28 18.39 19.42
CA ILE A 6 -17.75 17.74 20.61
C ILE A 6 -17.60 18.82 21.69
N TRP A 7 -18.44 18.75 22.72
CA TRP A 7 -18.28 19.54 23.93
C TRP A 7 -17.25 18.87 24.83
N LEU A 8 -16.12 19.52 25.09
CA LEU A 8 -15.28 19.17 26.23
C LEU A 8 -15.65 20.10 27.40
N ILE A 9 -16.15 19.51 28.48
CA ILE A 9 -16.49 20.22 29.72
C ILE A 9 -15.20 20.57 30.44
N SER A 10 -14.95 21.86 30.62
CA SER A 10 -14.12 22.40 31.70
C SER A 10 -14.85 23.62 32.24
N GLU A 11 -15.03 23.65 33.56
CA GLU A 11 -15.81 24.67 34.27
C GLU A 11 -15.25 26.07 33.94
N HIS A 12 -16.09 26.90 33.31
CA HIS A 12 -15.88 28.32 33.02
C HIS A 12 -14.92 28.73 31.88
N ASN A 13 -15.26 28.42 30.62
CA ASN A 13 -15.39 29.40 29.50
C ASN A 13 -15.47 28.70 28.14
N ILE A 14 -16.41 29.13 27.29
CA ILE A 14 -16.66 28.60 25.94
C ILE A 14 -15.79 29.37 24.93
N PHE A 15 -14.85 28.71 24.25
CA PHE A 15 -14.16 29.26 23.07
C PHE A 15 -14.42 28.37 21.85
N CYS A 16 -14.98 28.95 20.78
CA CYS A 16 -15.10 28.32 19.47
C CYS A 16 -13.86 28.65 18.63
N LEU A 17 -13.10 27.64 18.16
CA LEU A 17 -12.02 27.86 17.20
C LEU A 17 -12.12 26.92 15.99
N ASN A 18 -11.92 27.54 14.82
CA ASN A 18 -12.09 26.99 13.47
C ASN A 18 -10.85 26.16 13.03
N ASN A 19 -11.08 25.17 12.16
CA ASN A 19 -10.24 23.98 11.92
C ASN A 19 -8.80 24.20 11.35
N LYS A 20 -8.35 25.44 11.11
CA LYS A 20 -7.01 25.73 10.56
C LYS A 20 -5.91 25.98 11.60
N ASN A 21 -6.27 26.14 12.88
CA ASN A 21 -5.32 26.48 13.96
C ASN A 21 -5.25 25.42 15.10
N GLN A 22 -5.74 24.20 14.86
CA GLN A 22 -5.78 23.11 15.84
C GLN A 22 -4.43 22.85 16.54
N GLY A 23 -3.31 23.00 15.82
CA GLY A 23 -1.97 22.81 16.38
C GLY A 23 -1.56 23.90 17.38
N LEU A 24 -1.84 25.17 17.07
CA LEU A 24 -1.50 26.31 17.94
C LEU A 24 -2.44 26.39 19.15
N SER A 25 -3.72 26.04 19.00
CA SER A 25 -4.66 25.99 20.14
C SER A 25 -4.36 24.82 21.08
N LYS A 26 -3.91 23.66 20.57
CA LYS A 26 -3.40 22.57 21.42
C LYS A 26 -2.11 22.97 22.13
N LEU A 27 -1.18 23.62 21.44
CA LEU A 27 0.06 24.13 22.04
C LEU A 27 -0.21 25.15 23.16
N LEU A 28 -1.19 26.04 23.00
CA LEU A 28 -1.54 27.05 24.01
C LEU A 28 -2.19 26.46 25.26
N ILE A 29 -2.99 25.40 25.11
CA ILE A 29 -3.60 24.65 26.24
C ILE A 29 -2.53 23.79 26.95
N LEU A 30 -1.53 23.29 26.22
CA LEU A 30 -0.41 22.51 26.76
C LEU A 30 0.66 23.38 27.46
N PHE A 31 0.83 24.64 27.04
CA PHE A 31 1.83 25.56 27.59
C PHE A 31 1.56 25.99 29.04
N LEU A 32 0.32 25.87 29.52
CA LEU A 32 -0.10 26.36 30.83
C LEU A 32 -0.02 25.34 31.97
N GLY A 33 0.39 24.09 31.73
CA GLY A 33 0.30 23.04 32.76
C GLY A 33 1.35 21.93 32.78
N TRP A 34 2.41 21.99 31.98
CA TRP A 34 3.37 20.88 31.83
C TRP A 34 4.76 21.21 32.39
N ASN A 35 5.45 20.22 32.94
CA ASN A 35 6.85 20.34 33.32
C ASN A 35 7.74 20.38 32.06
N SER A 36 8.95 20.93 32.16
CA SER A 36 9.86 21.15 31.02
C SER A 36 10.20 19.88 30.21
N LEU A 37 10.11 18.70 30.84
CA LEU A 37 10.36 17.41 30.19
C LEU A 37 9.22 17.01 29.25
N ASP A 38 7.97 17.21 29.68
CA ASP A 38 6.79 16.81 28.90
C ASP A 38 6.62 17.72 27.66
N LEU A 39 6.99 19.00 27.81
CA LEU A 39 7.00 19.97 26.71
C LEU A 39 8.07 19.62 25.66
N LEU A 40 9.23 19.13 26.09
CA LEU A 40 10.29 18.62 25.20
C LEU A 40 9.86 17.36 24.44
N ILE A 41 9.14 16.44 25.10
CA ILE A 41 8.60 15.23 24.46
C ILE A 41 7.58 15.62 23.40
N ALA A 42 6.61 16.47 23.72
CA ALA A 42 5.57 16.91 22.79
C ALA A 42 6.14 17.67 21.58
N VAL A 43 7.15 18.55 21.79
CA VAL A 43 7.83 19.24 20.70
C VAL A 43 8.60 18.27 19.81
N LYS A 44 9.28 17.29 20.40
CA LYS A 44 10.02 16.26 19.64
C LYS A 44 9.07 15.38 18.83
N GLU A 45 7.95 14.97 19.41
CA GLU A 45 6.91 14.19 18.76
C GLU A 45 6.24 14.97 17.62
N TYR A 46 5.95 16.26 17.83
CA TYR A 46 5.46 17.15 16.77
C TYR A 46 6.47 17.29 15.61
N ALA A 47 7.76 17.48 15.92
CA ALA A 47 8.80 17.59 14.90
C ALA A 47 8.97 16.28 14.09
N ILE A 48 8.90 15.12 14.75
CA ILE A 48 8.93 13.81 14.09
C ILE A 48 7.72 13.64 13.16
N ASN A 49 6.52 13.96 13.65
CA ASN A 49 5.29 13.87 12.87
C ASN A 49 5.31 14.83 11.67
N MET A 50 5.86 16.04 11.85
CA MET A 50 6.02 17.03 10.80
C MET A 50 7.00 16.55 9.72
N GLN A 51 8.11 15.92 10.12
CA GLN A 51 9.08 15.33 9.18
C GLN A 51 8.46 14.16 8.39
N LYS A 52 7.71 13.28 9.07
CA LYS A 52 7.01 12.15 8.42
C LYS A 52 5.96 12.64 7.41
N PHE A 53 5.26 13.72 7.71
CA PHE A 53 4.29 14.34 6.81
C PHE A 53 4.96 14.96 5.57
N GLU A 54 6.07 15.69 5.75
CA GLU A 54 6.78 16.31 4.63
C GLU A 54 7.40 15.26 3.68
N GLN A 55 7.92 14.16 4.23
CA GLN A 55 8.41 13.03 3.43
C GLN A 55 7.30 12.40 2.58
N LEU A 56 6.12 12.18 3.19
CA LEU A 56 4.97 11.64 2.48
C LEU A 56 4.55 12.58 1.34
N LYS A 57 4.50 13.88 1.62
CA LYS A 57 4.14 14.89 0.62
C LYS A 57 5.12 14.91 -0.54
N GLN A 58 6.43 14.94 -0.27
CA GLN A 58 7.45 14.89 -1.32
C GLN A 58 7.30 13.63 -2.19
N PHE A 59 7.14 12.47 -1.56
CA PHE A 59 6.93 11.21 -2.27
C PHE A 59 5.69 11.25 -3.17
N VAL A 60 4.58 11.77 -2.64
CA VAL A 60 3.33 11.92 -3.38
C VAL A 60 3.48 12.90 -4.54
N ASP A 61 4.22 14.00 -4.37
CA ASP A 61 4.45 15.00 -5.41
C ASP A 61 5.25 14.39 -6.59
N GLU A 62 6.29 13.62 -6.29
CA GLU A 62 7.07 12.88 -7.28
C GLU A 62 6.21 11.86 -8.03
N MET A 63 5.43 11.07 -7.30
CA MET A 63 4.50 10.09 -7.88
C MET A 63 3.41 10.76 -8.73
N ALA A 64 2.84 11.87 -8.26
CA ALA A 64 1.81 12.63 -8.97
C ALA A 64 2.33 13.19 -10.29
N ALA A 65 3.60 13.62 -10.35
CA ALA A 65 4.21 14.10 -11.58
C ALA A 65 4.25 13.01 -12.69
N GLU A 66 4.41 11.75 -12.31
CA GLU A 66 4.38 10.60 -13.21
C GLU A 66 2.95 10.14 -13.55
N HIS A 67 1.97 10.45 -12.71
CA HIS A 67 0.59 9.96 -12.82
C HIS A 67 -0.27 10.73 -13.84
N LYS A 68 0.28 10.97 -15.04
CA LYS A 68 -0.46 11.55 -16.17
C LYS A 68 -1.42 10.53 -16.78
N THR A 69 -2.69 10.91 -16.88
CA THR A 69 -3.75 10.01 -17.35
C THR A 69 -4.31 10.38 -18.71
N ALA A 70 -4.78 9.35 -19.42
CA ALA A 70 -5.73 9.49 -20.51
C ALA A 70 -7.03 8.78 -20.13
N VAL A 71 -8.16 9.36 -20.52
CA VAL A 71 -9.47 8.69 -20.37
C VAL A 71 -9.57 7.61 -21.45
N SER A 72 -9.83 6.37 -21.02
CA SER A 72 -10.21 5.25 -21.90
C SER A 72 -11.60 5.51 -22.49
N ASN A 73 -11.73 6.44 -23.43
CA ASN A 73 -13.03 6.83 -23.97
C ASN A 73 -13.34 6.06 -25.27
N LYS A 74 -14.33 5.16 -25.25
CA LYS A 74 -14.88 4.50 -26.45
C LYS A 74 -15.92 5.36 -27.18
N ASN A 75 -16.37 6.49 -26.62
CA ASN A 75 -17.57 7.21 -27.06
C ASN A 75 -17.30 8.67 -27.51
N THR A 76 -16.21 8.95 -28.22
CA THR A 76 -16.07 10.23 -28.96
C THR A 76 -16.05 9.95 -30.45
N GLY A 77 -17.22 10.07 -31.07
CA GLY A 77 -17.34 10.20 -32.51
C GLY A 77 -16.57 11.45 -32.95
N SER A 78 -15.65 11.25 -33.88
CA SER A 78 -14.96 12.30 -34.63
C SER A 78 -14.03 13.22 -33.81
N LEU A 79 -12.76 12.83 -33.71
CA LEU A 79 -11.55 13.60 -34.06
C LEU A 79 -10.36 13.01 -33.29
N ARG A 80 -9.38 12.50 -34.05
CA ARG A 80 -8.16 11.79 -33.63
C ARG A 80 -8.40 10.37 -33.13
N LYS A 81 -8.34 9.43 -34.08
CA LYS A 81 -7.88 8.05 -33.82
C LYS A 81 -6.46 8.12 -33.22
N ILE A 82 -6.33 8.44 -31.94
CA ILE A 82 -5.18 7.99 -31.17
C ILE A 82 -5.30 6.47 -31.21
N LYS A 83 -4.27 5.80 -31.70
CA LYS A 83 -4.15 4.35 -31.67
C LYS A 83 -4.09 3.89 -30.20
N ILE A 84 -5.20 3.94 -29.47
CA ILE A 84 -5.34 3.30 -28.16
C ILE A 84 -5.65 1.82 -28.43
N GLY A 85 -4.71 1.16 -29.09
CA GLY A 85 -4.63 -0.30 -29.17
C GLY A 85 -3.91 -0.90 -27.96
N ALA A 86 -3.53 -0.07 -26.98
CA ALA A 86 -3.04 -0.53 -25.69
C ALA A 86 -4.25 -1.01 -24.88
N ARG A 87 -4.46 -2.33 -24.86
CA ARG A 87 -5.37 -2.96 -23.87
C ARG A 87 -4.97 -2.45 -22.49
N VAL A 88 -5.95 -1.96 -21.72
CA VAL A 88 -5.74 -1.65 -20.29
C VAL A 88 -5.09 -2.88 -19.65
N ARG A 89 -3.93 -2.67 -19.02
CA ARG A 89 -3.24 -3.74 -18.31
C ARG A 89 -3.99 -4.00 -17.01
N ALA A 90 -4.36 -5.26 -16.81
CA ALA A 90 -4.86 -5.74 -15.53
C ALA A 90 -3.69 -6.35 -14.74
N PRO A 91 -3.73 -6.27 -13.40
CA PRO A 91 -2.87 -7.07 -12.54
C PRO A 91 -2.98 -8.56 -12.87
N LYS A 92 -1.86 -9.29 -12.83
CA LYS A 92 -1.75 -10.69 -13.25
C LYS A 92 -2.05 -11.65 -12.10
N LEU A 93 -3.24 -11.48 -11.52
CA LEU A 93 -3.60 -12.10 -10.25
C LEU A 93 -3.61 -13.64 -10.32
N GLU A 94 -3.93 -14.22 -11.48
CA GLU A 94 -3.90 -15.68 -11.66
C GLU A 94 -2.46 -16.21 -11.73
N GLU A 95 -1.59 -15.55 -12.50
CA GLU A 95 -0.18 -15.92 -12.55
C GLU A 95 0.50 -15.73 -11.19
N ASP A 96 0.20 -14.64 -10.49
CA ASP A 96 0.75 -14.35 -9.16
C ASP A 96 0.35 -15.42 -8.13
N ASN A 97 -0.91 -15.86 -8.14
CA ASN A 97 -1.36 -16.94 -7.28
C ASN A 97 -0.62 -18.26 -7.59
N LYS A 98 -0.42 -18.59 -8.87
CA LYS A 98 0.35 -19.79 -9.28
C LYS A 98 1.80 -19.73 -8.80
N VAL A 99 2.42 -18.55 -8.86
CA VAL A 99 3.79 -18.34 -8.38
C VAL A 99 3.87 -18.49 -6.86
N LEU A 100 2.93 -17.88 -6.11
CA LEU A 100 2.84 -18.03 -4.66
C LEU A 100 2.65 -19.50 -4.26
N ALA A 101 1.73 -20.22 -4.92
CA ALA A 101 1.47 -21.63 -4.67
C ALA A 101 2.72 -22.50 -4.89
N LYS A 102 3.53 -22.18 -5.92
CA LYS A 102 4.79 -22.86 -6.19
C LYS A 102 5.82 -22.60 -5.08
N ALA A 103 5.98 -21.35 -4.64
CA ALA A 103 6.90 -20.99 -3.57
C ALA A 103 6.51 -21.66 -2.23
N TYR A 104 5.22 -21.66 -1.91
CA TYR A 104 4.66 -22.38 -0.76
C TYR A 104 4.98 -23.87 -0.83
N LYS A 105 4.70 -24.53 -1.96
CA LYS A 105 4.92 -25.97 -2.13
C LYS A 105 6.40 -26.33 -1.95
N SER A 106 7.30 -25.58 -2.59
CA SER A 106 8.75 -25.77 -2.46
C SER A 106 9.22 -25.60 -1.02
N THR A 107 8.72 -24.56 -0.33
CA THR A 107 9.06 -24.28 1.07
C THR A 107 8.57 -25.41 1.99
N ASN A 108 7.35 -25.90 1.79
CA ASN A 108 6.74 -26.97 2.59
C ASN A 108 7.49 -28.30 2.45
N GLU A 109 7.92 -28.65 1.23
CA GLU A 109 8.69 -29.87 0.96
C GLU A 109 10.05 -29.86 1.68
N GLU A 110 10.78 -28.74 1.64
CA GLU A 110 12.07 -28.61 2.31
C GLU A 110 11.95 -28.61 3.84
N VAL A 111 10.93 -27.92 4.36
CA VAL A 111 10.63 -27.90 5.80
C VAL A 111 10.34 -29.30 6.33
N LYS A 112 9.51 -30.09 5.61
CA LYS A 112 9.22 -31.48 5.98
C LYS A 112 10.45 -32.39 5.94
N ALA A 113 11.40 -32.12 5.04
CA ALA A 113 12.60 -32.94 4.89
C ALA A 113 13.66 -32.70 5.98
N LYS A 114 13.84 -31.46 6.44
CA LYS A 114 14.96 -31.09 7.34
C LYS A 114 14.53 -30.64 8.74
N GLY A 115 13.27 -30.30 8.96
CA GLY A 115 12.75 -29.85 10.26
C GLY A 115 13.28 -28.50 10.76
N ASN A 116 14.20 -27.84 10.04
CA ASN A 116 14.70 -26.51 10.40
C ASN A 116 13.92 -25.45 9.63
N ILE A 117 13.07 -24.71 10.33
CA ILE A 117 12.17 -23.71 9.76
C ILE A 117 12.66 -22.32 10.16
N ILE A 118 12.91 -21.46 9.18
CA ILE A 118 13.09 -20.03 9.48
C ILE A 118 11.75 -19.41 9.83
N PRO A 119 11.66 -18.47 10.80
CA PRO A 119 10.39 -17.90 11.24
C PRO A 119 9.51 -17.35 10.10
N ALA A 120 10.13 -16.76 9.07
CA ALA A 120 9.41 -16.26 7.90
C ALA A 120 8.73 -17.38 7.07
N ALA A 121 9.37 -18.56 6.99
CA ALA A 121 8.78 -19.72 6.32
C ALA A 121 7.65 -20.33 7.14
N GLU A 122 7.78 -20.38 8.47
CA GLU A 122 6.72 -20.83 9.37
C GLU A 122 5.46 -19.98 9.20
N TRP A 123 5.62 -18.65 9.29
CA TRP A 123 4.52 -17.71 9.07
C TRP A 123 3.87 -17.91 7.71
N LEU A 124 4.65 -18.06 6.63
CA LEU A 124 4.11 -18.30 5.29
C LEU A 124 3.30 -19.61 5.23
N LEU A 125 3.80 -20.68 5.85
CA LEU A 125 3.13 -21.98 5.83
C LEU A 125 1.81 -21.95 6.61
N ASP A 126 1.80 -21.28 7.76
CA ASP A 126 0.62 -21.15 8.62
C ASP A 126 -0.46 -20.26 8.00
N ASN A 127 -0.06 -19.23 7.25
CA ASN A 127 -0.98 -18.21 6.70
C ASN A 127 -1.34 -18.42 5.23
N TYR A 128 -0.75 -19.40 4.53
CA TYR A 128 -0.96 -19.60 3.10
C TYR A 128 -2.44 -19.74 2.70
N TYR A 129 -3.26 -20.41 3.53
CA TYR A 129 -4.69 -20.59 3.21
C TYR A 129 -5.45 -19.25 3.13
N ILE A 130 -5.12 -18.29 4.01
CA ILE A 130 -5.72 -16.95 4.01
C ILE A 130 -5.35 -16.22 2.73
N LEU A 131 -4.07 -16.29 2.34
CA LEU A 131 -3.59 -15.68 1.10
C LEU A 131 -4.31 -16.27 -0.10
N GLU A 132 -4.39 -17.60 -0.19
CA GLU A 132 -5.06 -18.29 -1.29
C GLU A 132 -6.55 -17.89 -1.40
N GLU A 133 -7.24 -17.77 -0.27
CA GLU A 133 -8.63 -17.30 -0.21
C GLU A 133 -8.76 -15.86 -0.71
N GLN A 134 -7.86 -14.95 -0.31
CA GLN A 134 -7.86 -13.56 -0.77
C GLN A 134 -7.62 -13.45 -2.28
N PHE A 135 -6.69 -14.24 -2.84
CA PHE A 135 -6.51 -14.31 -4.29
C PHE A 135 -7.80 -14.75 -5.00
N LYS A 136 -8.43 -15.82 -4.52
CA LYS A 136 -9.69 -16.34 -5.09
C LYS A 136 -10.81 -15.31 -5.02
N GLU A 137 -11.02 -14.69 -3.86
CA GLU A 137 -12.08 -13.69 -3.64
C GLU A 137 -11.97 -12.51 -4.62
N ILE A 138 -10.76 -11.99 -4.80
CA ILE A 138 -10.52 -10.87 -5.71
C ILE A 138 -10.70 -11.30 -7.17
N GLN A 139 -10.24 -12.50 -7.56
CA GLN A 139 -10.47 -13.04 -8.90
C GLN A 139 -11.97 -13.17 -9.24
N TYR A 140 -12.80 -13.56 -8.26
CA TYR A 140 -14.26 -13.62 -8.46
C TYR A 140 -14.91 -12.24 -8.52
N THR A 141 -14.41 -11.29 -7.73
CA THR A 141 -15.00 -9.95 -7.60
C THR A 141 -14.64 -9.04 -8.76
N VAL A 142 -13.40 -9.14 -9.28
CA VAL A 142 -12.87 -8.21 -10.27
C VAL A 142 -12.95 -8.79 -11.68
N LYS A 143 -13.96 -8.34 -12.43
CA LYS A 143 -14.11 -8.69 -13.85
C LYS A 143 -13.34 -7.72 -14.74
N ASN A 144 -12.97 -8.13 -15.96
CA ASN A 144 -12.26 -7.27 -16.91
C ASN A 144 -13.00 -5.96 -17.24
N GLU A 145 -14.34 -5.95 -17.18
CA GLU A 145 -15.12 -4.73 -17.38
C GLU A 145 -14.81 -3.64 -16.34
N PHE A 146 -14.40 -4.05 -15.13
CA PHE A 146 -14.09 -3.17 -14.00
C PHE A 146 -12.94 -2.20 -14.29
N TYR A 147 -11.99 -2.61 -15.13
CA TYR A 147 -10.81 -1.79 -15.46
C TYR A 147 -11.04 -0.84 -16.65
N MET A 148 -12.05 -1.08 -17.49
CA MET A 148 -12.19 -0.39 -18.78
C MET A 148 -12.60 1.08 -18.67
N GLU A 149 -13.22 1.46 -17.56
CA GLU A 149 -13.76 2.82 -17.32
C GLU A 149 -12.84 3.69 -16.46
N LEU A 150 -11.70 3.16 -16.00
CA LEU A 150 -10.79 3.88 -15.12
C LEU A 150 -9.80 4.73 -15.94
N PRO A 151 -9.41 5.92 -15.45
CA PRO A 151 -8.30 6.68 -16.03
C PRO A 151 -7.02 5.84 -16.04
N VAL A 152 -6.36 5.76 -17.20
CA VAL A 152 -5.17 4.91 -17.39
C VAL A 152 -3.93 5.78 -17.42
N LEU A 153 -2.87 5.32 -16.74
CA LEU A 153 -1.56 5.96 -16.74
C LEU A 153 -0.91 5.83 -18.12
N THR A 154 -0.36 6.94 -18.60
CA THR A 154 0.31 7.01 -19.90
C THR A 154 1.84 6.97 -19.78
N GLU A 155 2.36 7.41 -18.64
CA GLU A 155 3.79 7.51 -18.33
C GLU A 155 4.11 6.77 -17.01
N GLY A 156 5.39 6.73 -16.64
CA GLY A 156 5.85 6.12 -15.39
C GLY A 156 5.91 4.59 -15.40
N LYS A 157 6.30 4.03 -14.24
CA LYS A 157 6.46 2.58 -13.99
C LYS A 157 5.20 1.77 -14.30
N PHE A 158 4.03 2.37 -14.06
CA PHE A 158 2.72 1.73 -14.23
C PHE A 158 2.00 2.16 -15.51
N SER A 159 2.72 2.60 -16.54
CA SER A 159 2.12 2.92 -17.84
C SER A 159 1.28 1.75 -18.40
N GLY A 160 0.04 2.07 -18.79
CA GLY A 160 -0.97 1.13 -19.24
C GLY A 160 -1.86 0.54 -18.15
N TYR A 161 -1.58 0.78 -16.86
CA TYR A 161 -2.44 0.39 -15.74
C TYR A 161 -3.38 1.53 -15.33
N PRO A 162 -4.52 1.23 -14.68
CA PRO A 162 -5.36 2.24 -14.04
C PRO A 162 -4.56 3.10 -13.06
N ARG A 163 -4.77 4.42 -13.04
CA ARG A 163 -4.11 5.34 -12.11
C ARG A 163 -4.24 4.93 -10.65
N VAL A 164 -5.43 4.47 -10.28
CA VAL A 164 -5.73 3.98 -8.94
C VAL A 164 -4.85 2.79 -8.53
N TYR A 165 -4.43 1.93 -9.48
CA TYR A 165 -3.43 0.89 -9.21
C TYR A 165 -2.06 1.50 -8.89
N GLY A 166 -1.60 2.49 -9.68
CA GLY A 166 -0.34 3.20 -9.40
C GLY A 166 -0.34 3.88 -8.02
N ALA A 167 -1.44 4.52 -7.64
CA ALA A 167 -1.59 5.13 -6.32
C ALA A 167 -1.56 4.10 -5.18
N ALA A 168 -2.27 2.98 -5.35
CA ALA A 168 -2.26 1.89 -4.36
C ALA A 168 -0.89 1.21 -4.24
N ALA A 169 -0.18 1.02 -5.35
CA ALA A 169 1.16 0.47 -5.37
C ALA A 169 2.17 1.41 -4.69
N GLY A 170 2.08 2.72 -4.96
CA GLY A 170 2.90 3.73 -4.28
C GLY A 170 2.64 3.78 -2.78
N MET A 171 1.39 3.63 -2.34
CA MET A 171 1.06 3.53 -0.91
C MET A 171 1.68 2.28 -0.27
N ALA A 172 1.50 1.12 -0.89
CA ALA A 172 2.05 -0.14 -0.39
C ALA A 172 3.58 -0.14 -0.36
N GLU A 173 4.22 0.57 -1.29
CA GLU A 173 5.67 0.77 -1.35
C GLU A 173 6.15 1.72 -0.25
N TYR A 174 5.50 2.87 -0.06
CA TYR A 174 5.89 3.87 0.93
C TYR A 174 5.79 3.37 2.37
N PHE A 175 4.72 2.63 2.70
CA PHE A 175 4.51 2.10 4.05
C PHE A 175 5.03 0.68 4.26
N ASP A 176 5.70 0.08 3.26
CA ASP A 176 6.18 -1.30 3.30
C ASP A 176 5.07 -2.32 3.68
N GLY A 177 3.83 -2.04 3.29
CA GLY A 177 2.65 -2.84 3.62
C GLY A 177 2.09 -2.67 5.04
N LEU A 178 2.70 -1.84 5.90
CA LEU A 178 2.17 -1.48 7.22
C LEU A 178 1.09 -0.41 7.09
N ILE A 179 -0.13 -0.85 6.83
CA ILE A 179 -1.26 0.03 6.54
C ILE A 179 -2.30 -0.07 7.65
N ASP A 180 -2.62 1.08 8.22
CA ASP A 180 -3.70 1.31 9.17
C ASP A 180 -4.64 2.41 8.65
N GLU A 181 -5.69 2.71 9.40
CA GLU A 181 -6.68 3.73 9.01
C GLU A 181 -6.04 5.13 8.89
N GLU A 182 -5.15 5.49 9.80
CA GLU A 182 -4.52 6.82 9.83
C GLU A 182 -3.60 7.04 8.64
N THR A 183 -2.73 6.07 8.35
CA THR A 183 -1.81 6.08 7.19
C THR A 183 -2.57 6.07 5.86
N LEU A 184 -3.68 5.34 5.78
CA LEU A 184 -4.56 5.34 4.61
C LEU A 184 -5.19 6.71 4.37
N ILE A 185 -5.79 7.31 5.39
CA ILE A 185 -6.41 8.63 5.28
C ILE A 185 -5.35 9.67 4.91
N SER A 186 -4.22 9.69 5.63
CA SER A 186 -3.13 10.64 5.41
C SER A 186 -2.57 10.56 3.98
N PHE A 187 -2.38 9.35 3.45
CA PHE A 187 -1.93 9.16 2.06
C PHE A 187 -2.96 9.65 1.05
N LEU A 188 -4.23 9.26 1.20
CA LEU A 188 -5.28 9.63 0.26
C LEU A 188 -5.57 11.13 0.27
N GLU A 189 -5.53 11.79 1.43
CA GLU A 189 -5.68 13.24 1.53
C GLU A 189 -4.52 13.96 0.83
N THR A 190 -3.28 13.54 1.11
CA THR A 190 -2.09 14.12 0.47
C THR A 190 -2.10 13.90 -1.04
N TYR A 191 -2.45 12.70 -1.49
CA TYR A 191 -2.57 12.38 -2.91
C TYR A 191 -3.64 13.21 -3.61
N GLN A 192 -4.82 13.37 -2.99
CA GLN A 192 -5.92 14.15 -3.56
C GLN A 192 -5.67 15.66 -3.60
N GLN A 193 -4.70 16.18 -2.83
CA GLN A 193 -4.24 17.57 -2.97
C GLN A 193 -3.49 17.80 -4.28
N GLN A 194 -2.79 16.80 -4.80
CA GLN A 194 -2.07 16.88 -6.08
C GLN A 194 -2.96 16.47 -7.25
N ILE A 195 -3.66 15.35 -7.13
CA ILE A 195 -4.48 14.77 -8.19
C ILE A 195 -5.81 14.28 -7.62
N HIS A 196 -6.89 14.91 -8.05
CA HIS A 196 -8.23 14.47 -7.67
C HIS A 196 -8.56 13.08 -8.25
N LEU A 197 -8.86 12.15 -7.35
CA LEU A 197 -9.41 10.84 -7.68
C LEU A 197 -10.92 10.95 -7.90
N THR A 198 -11.42 10.27 -8.93
CA THR A 198 -12.86 10.19 -9.15
C THR A 198 -13.52 9.31 -8.09
N SER A 199 -14.83 9.49 -7.86
CA SER A 199 -15.58 8.60 -6.96
C SER A 199 -15.38 7.13 -7.33
N LYS A 200 -15.42 6.79 -8.64
CA LYS A 200 -15.14 5.44 -9.11
C LYS A 200 -13.76 4.94 -8.71
N GLU A 201 -12.71 5.75 -8.86
CA GLU A 201 -11.36 5.35 -8.42
C GLU A 201 -11.29 5.11 -6.92
N LEU A 202 -11.91 5.96 -6.10
CA LEU A 202 -11.95 5.76 -4.64
C LEU A 202 -12.68 4.47 -4.24
N TRP A 203 -13.79 4.14 -4.90
CA TRP A 203 -14.52 2.88 -4.70
C TRP A 203 -13.67 1.65 -5.02
N VAL A 204 -12.78 1.76 -6.02
CA VAL A 204 -11.92 0.67 -6.47
C VAL A 204 -10.60 0.57 -5.68
N PHE A 205 -10.20 1.65 -5.02
CA PHE A 205 -8.93 1.76 -4.31
C PHE A 205 -8.67 0.60 -3.32
N PRO A 206 -9.61 0.18 -2.45
CA PRO A 206 -9.36 -0.93 -1.52
C PRO A 206 -9.01 -2.24 -2.22
N VAL A 207 -9.66 -2.53 -3.35
CA VAL A 207 -9.39 -3.76 -4.11
C VAL A 207 -8.01 -3.69 -4.77
N MET A 208 -7.63 -2.53 -5.31
CA MET A 208 -6.29 -2.33 -5.87
C MET A 208 -5.19 -2.45 -4.81
N LEU A 209 -5.45 -1.90 -3.61
CA LEU A 209 -4.52 -2.00 -2.51
C LEU A 209 -4.32 -3.46 -2.08
N ARG A 210 -5.42 -4.23 -1.95
CA ARG A 210 -5.33 -5.68 -1.68
C ARG A 210 -4.49 -6.40 -2.73
N ILE A 211 -4.70 -6.11 -4.01
CA ILE A 211 -3.90 -6.69 -5.10
C ILE A 211 -2.41 -6.36 -4.92
N CYS A 212 -2.06 -5.09 -4.68
CA CYS A 212 -0.66 -4.68 -4.50
C CYS A 212 -0.01 -5.34 -3.29
N LEU A 213 -0.74 -5.49 -2.18
CA LEU A 213 -0.24 -6.18 -0.98
C LEU A 213 -0.02 -7.67 -1.24
N LEU A 214 -0.94 -8.34 -1.95
CA LEU A 214 -0.79 -9.74 -2.34
C LEU A 214 0.40 -9.95 -3.28
N GLU A 215 0.64 -9.03 -4.22
CA GLU A 215 1.82 -9.04 -5.09
C GLU A 215 3.12 -8.96 -4.25
N ARG A 216 3.18 -8.07 -3.25
CA ARG A 216 4.33 -7.98 -2.32
C ARG A 216 4.52 -9.25 -1.50
N ILE A 217 3.44 -9.81 -0.94
CA ILE A 217 3.52 -11.05 -0.15
C ILE A 217 4.04 -12.21 -1.00
N LYS A 218 3.60 -12.29 -2.27
CA LYS A 218 4.15 -13.24 -3.24
C LYS A 218 5.65 -13.05 -3.43
N ASP A 219 6.13 -11.82 -3.59
CA ASP A 219 7.57 -11.56 -3.74
C ASP A 219 8.37 -11.97 -2.50
N ILE A 220 7.83 -11.73 -1.30
CA ILE A 220 8.42 -12.21 -0.03
C ILE A 220 8.45 -13.74 0.01
N ALA A 221 7.38 -14.42 -0.42
CA ALA A 221 7.32 -15.89 -0.46
C ALA A 221 8.36 -16.48 -1.41
N ILE A 222 8.59 -15.85 -2.57
CA ILE A 222 9.67 -16.24 -3.51
C ILE A 222 11.02 -16.08 -2.82
N TYR A 223 11.27 -14.93 -2.19
CA TYR A 223 12.52 -14.67 -1.49
C TYR A 223 12.82 -15.70 -0.39
N ILE A 224 11.79 -16.09 0.39
CA ILE A 224 11.90 -17.15 1.40
C ILE A 224 12.30 -18.48 0.74
N SER A 225 11.60 -18.88 -0.32
CA SER A 225 11.87 -20.13 -1.05
C SER A 225 13.30 -20.16 -1.60
N ASP A 226 13.74 -19.08 -2.23
CA ASP A 226 15.09 -18.94 -2.80
C ASP A 226 16.16 -19.00 -1.71
N THR A 227 15.92 -18.35 -0.57
CA THR A 227 16.83 -18.38 0.59
C THR A 227 17.00 -19.80 1.14
N ILE A 228 15.91 -20.57 1.23
CA ILE A 228 15.95 -21.97 1.66
C ILE A 228 16.75 -22.82 0.66
N GLN A 229 16.51 -22.61 -0.64
CA GLN A 229 17.24 -23.32 -1.70
C GLN A 229 18.74 -23.01 -1.69
N LEU A 230 19.12 -21.74 -1.50
CA LEU A 230 20.52 -21.34 -1.39
C LEU A 230 21.21 -21.99 -0.17
N ARG A 231 20.55 -22.02 0.99
CA ARG A 231 21.08 -22.72 2.17
C ARG A 231 21.28 -24.21 1.92
N LYS A 232 20.32 -24.86 1.27
CA LYS A 232 20.44 -26.27 0.87
C LYS A 232 21.63 -26.51 -0.03
N GLN A 233 21.86 -25.65 -1.02
CA GLN A 233 23.02 -25.76 -1.90
C GLN A 233 24.32 -25.57 -1.11
N ALA A 234 24.41 -24.56 -0.25
CA ALA A 234 25.58 -24.31 0.58
C ALA A 234 25.94 -25.52 1.46
N GLU A 235 24.95 -26.17 2.08
CA GLU A 235 25.18 -27.40 2.85
C GLU A 235 25.70 -28.55 1.98
N GLN A 236 25.16 -28.73 0.77
CA GLN A 236 25.65 -29.75 -0.17
C GLN A 236 27.11 -29.51 -0.57
N TRP A 237 27.48 -28.24 -0.81
CA TRP A 237 28.86 -27.86 -1.09
C TRP A 237 29.78 -28.10 0.10
N ALA A 238 29.33 -27.77 1.32
CA ALA A 238 30.10 -28.02 2.54
C ALA A 238 30.40 -29.52 2.74
N VAL A 239 29.40 -30.39 2.52
CA VAL A 239 29.59 -31.85 2.60
C VAL A 239 30.60 -32.33 1.56
N LYS A 240 30.52 -31.85 0.31
CA LYS A 240 31.47 -32.23 -0.75
C LYS A 240 32.90 -31.81 -0.44
N LEU A 241 33.10 -30.61 0.11
CA LEU A 241 34.43 -30.09 0.48
C LEU A 241 35.04 -30.81 1.68
N LEU A 242 34.22 -31.32 2.60
CA LEU A 242 34.69 -32.13 3.73
C LEU A 242 35.07 -33.57 3.30
N GLN A 243 34.57 -34.01 2.15
CA GLN A 243 34.84 -35.35 1.59
C GLN A 243 35.97 -35.35 0.54
N SER A 244 36.51 -34.18 0.19
CA SER A 244 37.66 -33.99 -0.71
C SER A 244 38.95 -33.78 0.06
#